data_AF-A0ABD4ZPZ9-F1
#
_entry.id   AF-A0ABD4ZPZ9-F1
#
_cell.length_a   1.000
_cell.length_b   1.000
_cell.length_c   1.000
_cell.angle_alpha   90.00
_cell.angle_beta   90.00
_cell.angle_gamma   90.00
#
_symmetry.space_group_name_H-M   'P 1'
#
loop_
_entity.id
_entity.type
_entity.pdbx_description
1 polymer ?
#
loop_
_entity_poly.entity_id
_entity_poly.type
_entity_poly.pdbx_seq_one_letter_code
_entity_poly.pdbx_strand_id
1 'polypeptide(L)'
;MEKIILIGNGDVGSSYSFALVAQGIGNEIGIIDLDKAKAAGDIQDLNHGLAYVGPKTLYVADYEDCRDADLVVITAGAAQLPHETRLDLTKKNAQIMKKIVKSVIASGFQGIFLIASNPVDVLTHYVKKITGFPSHKVIGSGTSLDSARLRNAIGEQLTIDPRDIQIYVLGEHGDTQFPVWSHGNIGGLSVHEWLEKHPNFSEQDLGLIAEKVKNAAYDIIAAKGSTHYGIAISLARITRSILKDEHAVLPVSVHLEGQYQATDVCISSPAIVNSQGIREIIEMPLNESEQQQMYDSIQTLKTMQAQLQE
;
A
#
# COMPACT_ATOMS: atom_id res chain seq x y z
N MET A 1 -4.07 21.53 -8.28
CA MET A 1 -2.74 21.50 -7.62
C MET A 1 -2.34 20.04 -7.51
N GLU A 2 -1.08 19.72 -7.26
CA GLU A 2 -0.63 18.34 -7.00
C GLU A 2 0.21 18.33 -5.72
N LYS A 3 -0.44 18.73 -4.62
CA LYS A 3 0.18 18.91 -3.30
C LYS A 3 0.07 17.64 -2.48
N ILE A 4 1.21 17.14 -2.04
CA ILE A 4 1.36 15.92 -1.26
C ILE A 4 1.93 16.29 0.11
N ILE A 5 1.29 15.85 1.18
CA ILE A 5 1.87 15.92 2.52
C ILE A 5 2.23 14.51 2.99
N LEU A 6 3.53 14.26 3.13
CA LEU A 6 4.06 13.04 3.72
C LEU A 6 4.17 13.22 5.24
N ILE A 7 3.58 12.30 6.00
CA ILE A 7 3.69 12.25 7.46
C ILE A 7 4.47 11.00 7.85
N GLY A 8 5.69 11.22 8.34
CA GLY A 8 6.68 10.18 8.63
C GLY A 8 7.80 10.18 7.59
N ASN A 9 9.00 10.57 8.01
CA ASN A 9 10.21 10.64 7.22
C ASN A 9 11.25 9.59 7.66
N GLY A 10 10.80 8.40 8.06
CA GLY A 10 11.66 7.22 8.20
C GLY A 10 12.04 6.63 6.83
N ASP A 11 12.65 5.44 6.81
CA ASP A 11 13.13 4.80 5.58
C ASP A 11 12.09 4.73 4.45
N VAL A 12 10.85 4.36 4.78
CA VAL A 12 9.74 4.29 3.82
C VAL A 12 9.39 5.68 3.29
N GLY A 13 9.28 6.66 4.19
CA GLY A 13 8.91 8.04 3.85
C GLY A 13 9.95 8.72 2.97
N SER A 14 11.23 8.67 3.35
CA SER A 14 12.31 9.28 2.56
C SER A 14 12.45 8.59 1.20
N SER A 15 12.32 7.25 1.15
CA SER A 15 12.31 6.51 -0.12
C SER A 15 11.13 6.85 -1.01
N TYR A 16 9.96 7.07 -0.42
CA TYR A 16 8.75 7.50 -1.13
C TYR A 16 8.94 8.90 -1.71
N SER A 17 9.42 9.87 -0.92
CA SER A 17 9.76 11.21 -1.40
C SER A 17 10.79 11.17 -2.53
N PHE A 18 11.83 10.34 -2.40
CA PHE A 18 12.80 10.12 -3.47
C PHE A 18 12.13 9.54 -4.73
N ALA A 19 11.28 8.53 -4.59
CA ALA A 19 10.56 7.93 -5.72
C ALA A 19 9.64 8.94 -6.43
N LEU A 20 8.95 9.81 -5.69
CA LEU A 20 8.13 10.88 -6.25
C LEU A 20 8.98 11.87 -7.05
N VAL A 21 10.07 12.36 -6.46
CA VAL A 21 11.00 13.29 -7.12
C VAL A 21 11.58 12.63 -8.36
N ALA A 22 12.21 11.46 -8.25
CA ALA A 22 12.86 10.77 -9.36
C ALA A 22 11.92 10.45 -10.52
N GLN A 23 10.63 10.19 -10.26
CA GLN A 23 9.62 9.91 -11.29
C GLN A 23 8.84 11.15 -11.74
N GLY A 24 9.18 12.33 -11.21
CA GLY A 24 8.50 13.58 -11.56
C GLY A 24 7.05 13.70 -11.06
N ILE A 25 6.64 12.93 -10.05
CA ILE A 25 5.26 12.89 -9.52
C ILE A 25 5.05 13.99 -8.48
N GLY A 26 3.94 14.73 -8.57
CA GLY A 26 3.60 15.82 -7.65
C GLY A 26 4.35 17.13 -7.96
N ASN A 27 3.72 18.26 -7.63
CA ASN A 27 4.33 19.59 -7.83
C ASN A 27 4.86 20.19 -6.52
N GLU A 28 4.22 19.83 -5.41
CA GLU A 28 4.53 20.34 -4.07
C GLU A 28 4.52 19.18 -3.09
N ILE A 29 5.62 19.00 -2.35
CA ILE A 29 5.79 17.92 -1.37
C ILE A 29 6.22 18.54 -0.05
N GLY A 30 5.32 18.47 0.93
CA GLY A 30 5.58 18.83 2.32
C GLY A 30 5.90 17.58 3.14
N ILE A 31 6.92 17.63 3.99
CA ILE A 31 7.27 16.51 4.89
C ILE A 31 7.06 16.93 6.34
N ILE A 32 6.21 16.20 7.06
CA ILE A 32 5.98 16.32 8.50
C ILE A 32 6.68 15.15 9.19
N ASP A 33 7.60 15.45 10.09
CA ASP A 33 8.23 14.47 10.99
C ASP A 33 8.51 15.09 12.36
N LEU A 34 8.66 14.25 13.40
CA LEU A 34 9.11 14.69 14.71
C LEU A 34 10.56 15.16 14.66
N ASP A 35 11.39 14.51 13.85
CA ASP A 35 12.76 14.93 13.56
C ASP A 35 12.78 15.93 12.39
N LYS A 36 12.50 17.19 12.72
CA LYS A 36 12.52 18.30 11.75
C LYS A 36 13.90 18.49 11.10
N ALA A 37 14.98 18.18 11.81
CA ALA A 37 16.34 18.32 11.29
C ALA A 37 16.60 17.28 10.19
N LYS A 38 16.22 16.02 10.42
CA LYS A 38 16.27 14.98 9.39
C LYS A 38 15.39 15.33 8.20
N ALA A 39 14.15 15.78 8.41
CA ALA A 39 13.26 16.20 7.33
C ALA A 39 13.89 17.31 6.47
N ALA A 40 14.45 18.34 7.11
CA ALA A 40 15.16 19.42 6.40
C ALA A 40 16.37 18.91 5.59
N GLY A 41 17.15 17.98 6.17
CA GLY A 41 18.28 17.34 5.49
C GLY A 41 17.84 16.57 4.24
N ASP A 42 16.82 15.71 4.35
CA ASP A 42 16.30 14.94 3.22
C ASP A 42 15.72 15.86 2.13
N ILE A 43 15.03 16.94 2.51
CA ILE A 43 14.53 17.95 1.55
C ILE A 43 15.67 18.63 0.82
N GLN A 44 16.74 19.00 1.52
CA GLN A 44 17.90 19.61 0.89
C GLN A 44 18.57 18.65 -0.10
N ASP A 45 18.72 17.37 0.28
CA ASP A 45 19.29 16.35 -0.59
C ASP A 45 18.45 16.14 -1.85
N LEU A 46 17.12 16.02 -1.70
CA LEU A 46 16.18 15.93 -2.82
C LEU A 46 16.23 17.17 -3.72
N ASN A 47 16.33 18.37 -3.13
CA ASN A 47 16.42 19.63 -3.87
C ASN A 47 17.66 19.68 -4.78
N HIS A 48 18.80 19.15 -4.35
CA HIS A 48 20.00 19.09 -5.19
C HIS A 48 19.77 18.25 -6.46
N GLY A 49 18.91 17.23 -6.39
CA GLY A 49 18.54 16.40 -7.54
C GLY A 49 17.60 17.06 -8.54
N LEU A 50 16.88 18.12 -8.17
CA LEU A 50 15.88 18.76 -9.03
C LEU A 50 16.47 19.35 -10.32
N ALA A 51 17.78 19.64 -10.34
CA ALA A 51 18.50 20.06 -11.54
C ALA A 51 18.37 19.07 -12.72
N TYR A 52 18.12 17.79 -12.43
CA TYR A 52 18.03 16.72 -13.43
C TYR A 52 16.62 16.19 -13.67
N VAL A 53 15.66 16.54 -12.83
CA VAL A 53 14.26 16.05 -12.91
C VAL A 53 13.33 17.16 -13.40
N GLY A 54 13.49 18.38 -12.89
CA GLY A 54 12.58 19.50 -13.11
C GLY A 54 12.11 20.15 -11.81
N PRO A 55 11.49 21.34 -11.90
CA PRO A 55 11.13 22.13 -10.73
C PRO A 55 10.02 21.46 -9.90
N LYS A 56 10.21 21.48 -8.57
CA LYS A 56 9.23 21.07 -7.54
C LYS A 56 9.42 21.93 -6.30
N THR A 57 8.35 22.11 -5.53
CA THR A 57 8.41 22.74 -4.22
C THR A 57 8.57 21.66 -3.15
N LEU A 58 9.70 21.65 -2.44
CA LEU A 58 9.98 20.72 -1.34
C LEU A 58 10.21 21.51 -0.05
N TYR A 59 9.54 21.16 1.04
CA TYR A 59 9.63 21.93 2.29
C TYR A 59 9.25 21.11 3.52
N VAL A 60 9.76 21.54 4.68
CA VAL A 60 9.38 20.98 5.98
C VAL A 60 8.01 21.55 6.31
N ALA A 61 7.02 20.68 6.44
CA ALA A 61 5.63 21.06 6.64
C ALA A 61 5.22 20.97 8.12
N ASP A 62 4.13 21.65 8.46
CA ASP A 62 3.35 21.45 9.68
C ASP A 62 1.92 21.02 9.31
N TYR A 63 1.09 20.67 10.29
CA TYR A 63 -0.24 20.09 10.01
C TYR A 63 -1.20 21.06 9.31
N GLU A 64 -1.00 22.37 9.46
CA GLU A 64 -1.74 23.41 8.76
C GLU A 64 -1.61 23.30 7.23
N ASP A 65 -0.47 22.82 6.74
CA ASP A 65 -0.20 22.59 5.32
C ASP A 65 -1.06 21.49 4.72
N CYS A 66 -1.68 20.65 5.55
CA CYS A 66 -2.63 19.65 5.06
C CYS A 66 -3.93 20.27 4.55
N ARG A 67 -4.25 21.54 4.85
CA ARG A 67 -5.57 22.13 4.52
C ARG A 67 -5.92 22.04 3.03
N ASP A 68 -4.97 22.37 2.17
CA ASP A 68 -5.11 22.44 0.71
C ASP A 68 -4.37 21.29 0.00
N ALA A 69 -3.92 20.28 0.73
CA ALA A 69 -3.30 19.10 0.15
C ALA A 69 -4.30 18.27 -0.65
N ASP A 70 -3.87 17.75 -1.80
CA ASP A 70 -4.65 16.79 -2.59
C ASP A 70 -4.53 15.38 -1.98
N LEU A 71 -3.34 15.06 -1.45
CA LEU A 71 -3.01 13.75 -0.89
C LEU A 71 -2.22 13.90 0.43
N VAL A 72 -2.67 13.20 1.47
CA VAL A 72 -1.90 12.99 2.71
C VAL A 72 -1.47 11.53 2.76
N VAL A 73 -0.16 11.30 2.79
CA VAL A 73 0.44 9.95 2.85
C VAL A 73 1.00 9.72 4.25
N ILE A 74 0.55 8.66 4.91
CA ILE A 74 0.99 8.33 6.27
C ILE A 74 1.85 7.07 6.23
N THR A 75 3.15 7.27 6.47
CA THR A 75 4.16 6.22 6.66
C THR A 75 4.64 6.17 8.11
N ALA A 76 4.29 7.17 8.92
CA ALA A 76 4.63 7.25 10.34
C ALA A 76 4.04 6.08 11.13
N GLY A 77 4.90 5.42 11.89
CA GLY A 77 4.56 4.32 12.76
C GLY A 77 5.78 3.87 13.55
N ALA A 78 5.53 3.17 14.64
CA ALA A 78 6.56 2.42 15.35
C ALA A 78 6.89 1.13 14.58
N ALA A 79 8.14 0.71 14.65
CA ALA A 79 8.56 -0.64 14.31
C ALA A 79 8.33 -1.58 15.50
N GLN A 80 8.12 -2.87 15.21
CA GLN A 80 7.99 -3.90 16.24
C GLN A 80 9.32 -4.08 16.97
N LEU A 81 9.31 -4.02 18.29
CA LEU A 81 10.47 -4.43 19.09
C LEU A 81 10.49 -5.95 19.30
N PRO A 82 11.67 -6.58 19.52
CA PRO A 82 11.78 -8.05 19.63
C PRO A 82 10.88 -8.71 20.70
N HIS A 83 10.38 -7.94 21.68
CA HIS A 83 9.55 -8.40 22.78
C HIS A 83 8.07 -7.95 22.67
N GLU A 84 7.73 -7.13 21.67
CA GLU A 84 6.36 -6.67 21.46
C GLU A 84 5.58 -7.71 20.65
N THR A 85 4.33 -7.99 21.04
CA THR A 85 3.44 -8.80 20.20
C THR A 85 2.94 -7.99 19.00
N ARG A 86 2.40 -8.69 17.99
CA ARG A 86 1.74 -8.03 16.85
C ARG A 86 0.59 -7.12 17.30
N LEU A 87 -0.13 -7.51 18.35
CA LEU A 87 -1.21 -6.71 18.93
C LEU A 87 -0.68 -5.44 19.62
N ASP A 88 0.39 -5.53 20.39
CA ASP A 88 1.00 -4.37 21.07
C ASP A 88 1.43 -3.31 20.05
N LEU A 89 2.10 -3.74 18.98
CA LEU A 89 2.48 -2.87 17.87
C LEU A 89 1.26 -2.23 17.22
N THR A 90 0.21 -3.02 16.97
CA THR A 90 -1.04 -2.53 16.36
C THR A 90 -1.68 -1.44 17.23
N LYS A 91 -1.78 -1.65 18.55
CA LYS A 91 -2.33 -0.65 19.49
C LYS A 91 -1.49 0.62 19.54
N LYS A 92 -0.17 0.48 19.56
CA LYS A 92 0.79 1.60 19.53
C LYS A 92 0.64 2.43 18.25
N ASN A 93 0.60 1.76 17.08
CA ASN A 93 0.44 2.44 15.80
C ASN A 93 -0.95 3.05 15.64
N ALA A 94 -2.01 2.43 16.19
CA ALA A 94 -3.33 3.04 16.23
C ALA A 94 -3.32 4.34 17.05
N GLN A 95 -2.64 4.40 18.20
CA GLN A 95 -2.53 5.64 18.98
C GLN A 95 -1.77 6.75 18.24
N ILE A 96 -0.67 6.40 17.57
CA ILE A 96 0.10 7.34 16.72
C ILE A 96 -0.80 7.85 15.58
N MET A 97 -1.46 6.93 14.87
CA MET A 97 -2.36 7.24 13.76
C MET A 97 -3.50 8.16 14.21
N LYS A 98 -4.11 7.90 15.37
CA LYS A 98 -5.18 8.75 15.93
C LYS A 98 -4.73 10.19 16.13
N LYS A 99 -3.52 10.41 16.65
CA LYS A 99 -2.97 11.76 16.87
C LYS A 99 -2.73 12.46 15.55
N ILE A 100 -2.05 11.79 14.61
CA ILE A 100 -1.76 12.32 13.27
C ILE A 100 -3.06 12.71 12.55
N VAL A 101 -3.98 11.76 12.43
CA VAL A 101 -5.24 11.94 11.68
C VAL A 101 -6.08 13.07 12.29
N LYS A 102 -6.16 13.18 13.61
CA LYS A 102 -6.87 14.29 14.26
C LYS A 102 -6.26 15.65 13.91
N SER A 103 -4.94 15.77 13.92
CA SER A 103 -4.27 17.01 13.53
C SER A 103 -4.48 17.34 12.05
N VAL A 104 -4.45 16.34 11.17
CA VAL A 104 -4.75 16.50 9.74
C VAL A 104 -6.19 16.98 9.51
N ILE A 105 -7.18 16.36 10.16
CA ILE A 105 -8.59 16.79 10.01
C ILE A 105 -8.79 18.20 10.58
N ALA A 106 -8.14 18.51 11.71
CA ALA A 106 -8.25 19.82 12.36
C ALA A 106 -7.73 20.97 11.48
N SER A 107 -6.83 20.71 10.53
CA SER A 107 -6.37 21.72 9.58
C SER A 107 -7.44 22.11 8.55
N GLY A 108 -8.48 21.28 8.40
CA GLY A 108 -9.52 21.43 7.38
C GLY A 108 -9.31 20.57 6.13
N PHE A 109 -8.36 19.63 6.15
CA PHE A 109 -8.09 18.72 5.03
C PHE A 109 -9.35 18.00 4.53
N GLN A 110 -9.50 17.89 3.20
CA GLN A 110 -10.61 17.20 2.53
C GLN A 110 -10.15 16.29 1.38
N GLY A 111 -8.85 16.13 1.18
CA GLY A 111 -8.26 15.32 0.13
C GLY A 111 -8.33 13.81 0.43
N ILE A 112 -7.39 13.05 -0.14
CA ILE A 112 -7.31 11.60 0.00
C ILE A 112 -6.25 11.21 1.03
N PHE A 113 -6.57 10.25 1.89
CA PHE A 113 -5.59 9.58 2.74
C PHE A 113 -5.03 8.36 2.02
N LEU A 114 -3.70 8.24 1.97
CA LEU A 114 -2.99 7.03 1.57
C LEU A 114 -2.16 6.50 2.75
N ILE A 115 -2.51 5.31 3.24
CA ILE A 115 -1.91 4.71 4.42
C ILE A 115 -0.90 3.64 4.01
N ALA A 116 0.31 3.74 4.55
CA ALA A 116 1.36 2.74 4.38
C ALA A 116 1.82 2.16 5.73
N SER A 117 1.51 2.82 6.84
CA SER A 117 1.84 2.34 8.18
C SER A 117 1.19 0.98 8.46
N ASN A 118 1.93 0.08 9.10
CA ASN A 118 1.47 -1.28 9.36
C ASN A 118 0.85 -1.48 10.76
N PRO A 119 -0.11 -2.40 10.91
CA PRO A 119 -0.73 -3.23 9.85
C PRO A 119 -1.69 -2.42 8.97
N VAL A 120 -1.40 -2.35 7.67
CA VAL A 120 -1.99 -1.34 6.78
C VAL A 120 -3.51 -1.45 6.63
N ASP A 121 -4.04 -2.66 6.49
CA ASP A 121 -5.49 -2.85 6.31
C ASP A 121 -6.26 -2.43 7.57
N VAL A 122 -5.77 -2.82 8.75
CA VAL A 122 -6.37 -2.46 10.05
C VAL A 122 -6.26 -0.96 10.31
N LEU A 123 -5.11 -0.34 10.03
CA LEU A 123 -4.93 1.10 10.22
C LEU A 123 -5.71 1.93 9.19
N THR A 124 -5.92 1.41 7.99
CA THR A 124 -6.80 2.03 6.98
C THR A 124 -8.24 2.04 7.48
N HIS A 125 -8.74 0.93 8.02
CA HIS A 125 -10.06 0.87 8.66
C HIS A 125 -10.17 1.85 9.82
N TYR A 126 -9.13 1.90 10.67
CA TYR A 126 -9.09 2.81 11.81
C TYR A 126 -9.13 4.29 11.38
N VAL A 127 -8.38 4.68 10.35
CA VAL A 127 -8.42 6.03 9.75
C VAL A 127 -9.82 6.32 9.20
N LYS A 128 -10.43 5.38 8.47
CA LYS A 128 -11.80 5.51 7.94
C LYS A 128 -12.83 5.76 9.06
N LYS A 129 -12.70 5.05 10.18
CA LYS A 129 -13.58 5.23 11.36
C LYS A 129 -13.38 6.58 12.04
N ILE A 130 -12.12 7.01 12.25
CA ILE A 130 -11.83 8.28 12.93
C ILE A 130 -12.24 9.48 12.08
N THR A 131 -11.92 9.44 10.79
CA THR A 131 -12.19 10.55 9.87
C THR A 131 -13.67 10.71 9.58
N GLY A 132 -14.41 9.60 9.50
CA GLY A 132 -15.77 9.61 8.96
C GLY A 132 -15.82 9.96 7.47
N PHE A 133 -14.68 10.04 6.78
CA PHE A 133 -14.62 10.39 5.36
C PHE A 133 -15.33 9.33 4.52
N PRO A 134 -15.78 9.65 3.29
CA PRO A 134 -16.25 8.66 2.35
C PRO A 134 -15.21 7.55 2.11
N SER A 135 -15.66 6.31 1.92
CA SER A 135 -14.80 5.12 1.79
C SER A 135 -13.78 5.25 0.65
N HIS A 136 -14.16 5.95 -0.42
CA HIS A 136 -13.27 6.21 -1.55
C HIS A 136 -12.07 7.11 -1.23
N LYS A 137 -12.11 7.92 -0.16
CA LYS A 137 -11.02 8.85 0.20
C LYS A 137 -10.00 8.28 1.18
N VAL A 138 -10.14 7.03 1.63
CA VAL A 138 -9.21 6.41 2.57
C VAL A 138 -8.70 5.11 1.96
N ILE A 139 -7.45 5.12 1.52
CA ILE A 139 -6.82 4.05 0.75
C ILE A 139 -5.64 3.54 1.55
N GLY A 140 -5.51 2.22 1.72
CA GLY A 140 -4.25 1.63 2.19
C GLY A 140 -3.44 1.08 1.03
N SER A 141 -2.12 1.06 1.14
CA SER A 141 -1.26 0.49 0.08
C SER A 141 -1.56 -0.98 -0.19
N GLY A 142 -2.01 -1.71 0.84
CA GLY A 142 -2.43 -3.10 0.73
C GLY A 142 -1.38 -4.00 0.08
N THR A 143 -1.85 -4.94 -0.73
CA THR A 143 -1.03 -5.94 -1.44
C THR A 143 -0.46 -5.43 -2.79
N SER A 144 -0.37 -4.10 -2.98
CA SER A 144 0.26 -3.51 -4.17
C SER A 144 1.71 -3.94 -4.35
N LEU A 145 2.47 -4.04 -3.27
CA LEU A 145 3.84 -4.54 -3.32
C LEU A 145 3.88 -6.06 -3.50
N ASP A 146 3.02 -6.80 -2.80
CA ASP A 146 3.02 -8.27 -2.85
C ASP A 146 2.64 -8.79 -4.25
N SER A 147 1.66 -8.14 -4.89
CA SER A 147 1.32 -8.42 -6.28
C SER A 147 2.49 -8.14 -7.23
N ALA A 148 3.25 -7.06 -7.00
CA ALA A 148 4.44 -6.75 -7.79
C ALA A 148 5.58 -7.76 -7.56
N ARG A 149 5.79 -8.19 -6.32
CA ARG A 149 6.76 -9.25 -5.96
C ARG A 149 6.40 -10.58 -6.61
N LEU A 150 5.12 -10.94 -6.62
CA LEU A 150 4.64 -12.16 -7.26
C LEU A 150 4.91 -12.16 -8.76
N ARG A 151 4.56 -11.07 -9.45
CA ARG A 151 4.86 -10.90 -10.88
C ARG A 151 6.36 -10.99 -11.15
N ASN A 152 7.17 -10.38 -10.30
CA ASN A 152 8.62 -10.41 -10.43
C ASN A 152 9.17 -11.84 -10.27
N ALA A 153 8.77 -12.57 -9.22
CA ALA A 153 9.24 -13.92 -8.98
C ALA A 153 8.82 -14.92 -10.08
N ILE A 154 7.60 -14.79 -10.60
CA ILE A 154 7.17 -15.58 -11.77
C ILE A 154 8.00 -15.20 -13.01
N GLY A 155 8.23 -13.91 -13.22
CA GLY A 155 9.05 -13.40 -14.32
C GLY A 155 10.49 -13.90 -14.28
N GLU A 156 11.11 -13.94 -13.10
CA GLU A 156 12.45 -14.51 -12.91
C GLU A 156 12.48 -16.00 -13.25
N GLN A 157 11.52 -16.77 -12.75
CA GLN A 157 11.47 -18.23 -12.97
C GLN A 157 11.23 -18.58 -14.44
N LEU A 158 10.40 -17.79 -15.13
CA LEU A 158 10.02 -18.03 -16.53
C LEU A 158 10.85 -17.24 -17.54
N THR A 159 11.74 -16.36 -17.09
CA THR A 159 12.48 -15.40 -17.93
C THR A 159 11.52 -14.51 -18.76
N ILE A 160 10.52 -13.94 -18.09
CA ILE A 160 9.48 -13.07 -18.68
C ILE A 160 9.51 -11.71 -17.97
N ASP A 161 9.25 -10.63 -18.71
CA ASP A 161 9.11 -9.31 -18.11
C ASP A 161 7.89 -9.29 -17.16
N PRO A 162 8.06 -8.92 -15.88
CA PRO A 162 6.96 -8.88 -14.91
C PRO A 162 5.79 -7.98 -15.31
N ARG A 163 5.98 -7.05 -16.25
CA ARG A 163 4.91 -6.19 -16.79
C ARG A 163 3.93 -6.95 -17.67
N ASP A 164 4.35 -8.07 -18.26
CA ASP A 164 3.53 -8.93 -19.11
C ASP A 164 2.83 -10.07 -18.32
N ILE A 165 2.98 -10.05 -16.99
CA ILE A 165 2.33 -10.97 -16.05
C ILE A 165 1.26 -10.18 -15.29
N GLN A 166 0.01 -10.60 -15.41
CA GLN A 166 -1.12 -10.02 -14.69
C GLN A 166 -1.62 -11.01 -13.66
N ILE A 167 -1.31 -10.72 -12.40
CA ILE A 167 -1.83 -11.46 -11.25
C ILE A 167 -1.96 -10.51 -10.06
N TYR A 168 -2.94 -10.79 -9.21
CA TYR A 168 -3.16 -10.09 -7.96
C TYR A 168 -2.95 -11.05 -6.80
N VAL A 169 -2.32 -10.51 -5.75
CA VAL A 169 -2.43 -11.04 -4.40
C VAL A 169 -3.53 -10.23 -3.71
N LEU A 170 -4.52 -10.90 -3.14
CA LEU A 170 -5.62 -10.29 -2.40
C LEU A 170 -5.54 -10.64 -0.91
N GLY A 171 -6.46 -10.07 -0.13
CA GLY A 171 -6.56 -10.34 1.30
C GLY A 171 -5.83 -9.30 2.16
N GLU A 172 -5.48 -9.69 3.37
CA GLU A 172 -4.61 -8.98 4.29
C GLU A 172 -3.23 -8.78 3.64
N HIS A 173 -2.64 -7.59 3.75
CA HIS A 173 -1.19 -7.45 3.60
C HIS A 173 -0.49 -8.06 4.83
N GLY A 174 -0.25 -9.37 4.76
CA GLY A 174 0.25 -10.15 5.88
C GLY A 174 0.19 -11.66 5.64
N ASP A 175 -0.04 -12.42 6.71
CA ASP A 175 0.11 -13.88 6.68
C ASP A 175 -1.05 -14.58 5.96
N THR A 176 -2.23 -13.95 5.90
CA THR A 176 -3.43 -14.48 5.23
C THR A 176 -3.64 -13.95 3.81
N GLN A 177 -2.62 -13.32 3.21
CA GLN A 177 -2.63 -12.94 1.80
C GLN A 177 -2.69 -14.17 0.89
N PHE A 178 -3.30 -14.05 -0.28
CA PHE A 178 -3.35 -15.15 -1.25
C PHE A 178 -3.35 -14.68 -2.71
N PRO A 179 -2.64 -15.38 -3.61
CA PRO A 179 -2.71 -15.14 -5.04
C PRO A 179 -4.04 -15.64 -5.64
N VAL A 180 -4.61 -14.89 -6.57
CA VAL A 180 -5.80 -15.30 -7.33
C VAL A 180 -5.36 -15.92 -8.65
N TRP A 181 -4.95 -17.18 -8.59
CA TRP A 181 -4.46 -17.93 -9.75
C TRP A 181 -5.52 -18.10 -10.83
N SER A 182 -6.79 -18.22 -10.43
CA SER A 182 -7.93 -18.40 -11.34
C SER A 182 -8.08 -17.29 -12.38
N HIS A 183 -7.56 -16.09 -12.07
CA HIS A 183 -7.60 -14.92 -12.95
C HIS A 183 -6.20 -14.41 -13.34
N GLY A 184 -5.16 -15.13 -12.94
CA GLY A 184 -3.80 -14.84 -13.36
C GLY A 184 -3.61 -15.13 -14.86
N ASN A 185 -2.84 -14.29 -15.55
CA ASN A 185 -2.43 -14.56 -16.93
C ASN A 185 -1.00 -14.10 -17.22
N ILE A 186 -0.39 -14.75 -18.21
CA ILE A 186 0.96 -14.50 -18.73
C ILE A 186 0.83 -14.28 -20.23
N GLY A 187 1.11 -13.06 -20.70
CA GLY A 187 0.95 -12.71 -22.12
C GLY A 187 -0.47 -12.94 -22.68
N GLY A 188 -1.49 -12.87 -21.82
CA GLY A 188 -2.89 -13.11 -22.18
C GLY A 188 -3.36 -14.57 -22.13
N LEU A 189 -2.48 -15.54 -21.89
CA LEU A 189 -2.88 -16.91 -21.56
C LEU A 189 -3.15 -17.02 -20.06
N SER A 190 -4.24 -17.66 -19.67
CA SER A 190 -4.47 -17.97 -18.25
C SER A 190 -3.30 -18.78 -17.69
N VAL A 191 -3.07 -18.69 -16.37
CA VAL A 191 -2.03 -19.48 -15.71
C VAL A 191 -2.24 -20.98 -15.99
N HIS A 192 -3.48 -21.46 -16.02
CA HIS A 192 -3.79 -22.86 -16.34
C HIS A 192 -3.35 -23.24 -17.77
N GLU A 193 -3.76 -22.48 -18.78
CA GLU A 193 -3.34 -22.72 -20.18
C GLU A 193 -1.82 -22.60 -20.35
N TRP A 194 -1.17 -21.73 -19.57
CA TRP A 194 0.28 -21.60 -19.57
C TRP A 194 0.94 -22.88 -19.07
N LEU A 195 0.49 -23.44 -17.95
CA LEU A 195 1.02 -24.68 -17.38
C LEU A 195 0.84 -25.88 -18.33
N GLU A 196 -0.32 -26.00 -18.99
CA GLU A 196 -0.56 -27.06 -19.97
C GLU A 196 0.45 -27.03 -21.13
N LYS A 197 0.84 -25.82 -21.58
CA LYS A 197 1.80 -25.62 -22.67
C LYS A 197 3.27 -25.71 -22.22
N HIS A 198 3.53 -25.58 -20.93
CA HIS A 198 4.88 -25.54 -20.35
C HIS A 198 5.01 -26.56 -19.21
N PRO A 199 5.06 -27.88 -19.51
CA PRO A 199 5.01 -28.94 -18.50
C PRO A 199 6.20 -28.98 -17.53
N ASN A 200 7.26 -28.20 -17.80
CA ASN A 200 8.40 -28.02 -16.91
C ASN A 200 8.14 -27.01 -15.78
N PHE A 201 6.96 -26.38 -15.77
CA PHE A 201 6.50 -25.46 -14.75
C PHE A 201 5.12 -25.93 -14.28
N SER A 202 4.98 -26.14 -12.97
CA SER A 202 3.84 -26.83 -12.38
C SER A 202 3.12 -25.96 -11.35
N GLU A 203 1.93 -26.41 -10.92
CA GLU A 203 1.22 -25.78 -9.80
C GLU A 203 2.03 -25.78 -8.50
N GLN A 204 2.90 -26.80 -8.30
CA GLN A 204 3.79 -26.85 -7.16
C GLN A 204 4.81 -25.71 -7.18
N ASP A 205 5.34 -25.37 -8.36
CA ASP A 205 6.27 -24.25 -8.51
C ASP A 205 5.59 -22.92 -8.20
N LEU A 206 4.34 -22.74 -8.63
CA LEU A 206 3.53 -21.57 -8.27
C LEU A 206 3.31 -21.46 -6.76
N GLY A 207 3.02 -22.58 -6.09
CA GLY A 207 2.90 -22.63 -4.63
C GLY A 207 4.18 -22.20 -3.91
N LEU A 208 5.34 -22.71 -4.34
CA LEU A 208 6.64 -22.33 -3.78
C LEU A 208 6.97 -20.85 -4.01
N ILE A 209 6.62 -20.32 -5.20
CA ILE A 209 6.78 -18.89 -5.50
C ILE A 209 5.91 -18.04 -4.57
N ALA A 210 4.64 -18.40 -4.37
CA ALA A 210 3.75 -17.66 -3.48
C ALA A 210 4.24 -17.65 -2.03
N GLU A 211 4.72 -18.80 -1.53
CA GLU A 211 5.30 -18.90 -0.19
C GLU A 211 6.54 -18.01 -0.04
N LYS A 212 7.45 -18.04 -1.03
CA LYS A 212 8.64 -17.17 -1.05
C LYS A 212 8.26 -15.69 -1.06
N VAL A 213 7.26 -15.30 -1.86
CA VAL A 213 6.80 -13.90 -1.96
C VAL A 213 6.20 -13.41 -0.64
N LYS A 214 5.36 -14.22 0.00
CA LYS A 214 4.80 -13.92 1.33
C LYS A 214 5.89 -13.70 2.38
N ASN A 215 6.98 -14.49 2.32
CA ASN A 215 8.08 -14.40 3.27
C ASN A 215 9.16 -13.36 2.90
N ALA A 216 9.13 -12.79 1.69
CA ALA A 216 10.19 -11.91 1.18
C ALA A 216 10.44 -10.67 2.06
N ALA A 217 9.41 -10.16 2.74
CA ALA A 217 9.59 -9.03 3.67
C ALA A 217 10.51 -9.39 4.84
N TYR A 218 10.36 -10.60 5.41
CA TYR A 218 11.17 -11.06 6.54
C TYR A 218 12.64 -11.24 6.12
N ASP A 219 12.89 -11.83 4.96
CA ASP A 219 14.25 -12.02 4.43
C ASP A 219 14.97 -10.67 4.21
N ILE A 220 14.27 -9.69 3.65
CA ILE A 220 14.84 -8.35 3.42
C ILE A 220 15.10 -7.64 4.76
N ILE A 221 14.19 -7.73 5.72
CA ILE A 221 14.37 -7.14 7.05
C ILE A 221 15.56 -7.79 7.75
N ALA A 222 15.71 -9.12 7.68
CA ALA A 222 16.84 -9.83 8.23
C ALA A 222 18.18 -9.39 7.58
N ALA A 223 18.17 -9.10 6.27
CA ALA A 223 19.38 -8.73 5.54
C ALA A 223 19.79 -7.25 5.69
N LYS A 224 18.83 -6.32 5.69
CA LYS A 224 19.11 -4.86 5.66
C LYS A 224 18.32 -4.02 6.67
N GLY A 225 17.63 -4.65 7.61
CA GLY A 225 16.92 -3.99 8.71
C GLY A 225 15.52 -3.45 8.37
N SER A 226 15.21 -3.12 7.11
CA SER A 226 13.89 -2.60 6.72
C SER A 226 13.55 -2.83 5.25
N THR A 227 12.25 -2.86 4.94
CA THR A 227 11.71 -2.82 3.57
C THR A 227 11.21 -1.41 3.25
N HIS A 228 11.79 -0.75 2.25
CA HIS A 228 11.43 0.65 1.93
C HIS A 228 11.41 0.97 0.44
N TYR A 229 12.32 0.43 -0.37
CA TYR A 229 12.36 0.77 -1.81
C TYR A 229 11.17 0.20 -2.60
N GLY A 230 10.84 -1.08 -2.42
CA GLY A 230 9.72 -1.70 -3.12
C GLY A 230 8.39 -1.02 -2.79
N ILE A 231 8.13 -0.79 -1.50
CA ILE A 231 6.92 -0.11 -1.05
C ILE A 231 6.88 1.36 -1.50
N ALA A 232 8.01 2.07 -1.53
CA ALA A 232 8.08 3.44 -2.05
C ALA A 232 7.66 3.52 -3.53
N ILE A 233 8.10 2.56 -4.37
CA ILE A 233 7.68 2.48 -5.78
C ILE A 233 6.19 2.17 -5.88
N SER A 234 5.66 1.25 -5.08
CA SER A 234 4.22 0.94 -5.04
C SER A 234 3.38 2.15 -4.61
N LEU A 235 3.81 2.89 -3.58
CA LEU A 235 3.15 4.13 -3.15
C LEU A 235 3.20 5.19 -4.25
N ALA A 236 4.35 5.40 -4.90
CA ALA A 236 4.46 6.32 -6.02
C ALA A 236 3.52 5.94 -7.18
N ARG A 237 3.34 4.64 -7.47
CA ARG A 237 2.36 4.16 -8.46
C ARG A 237 0.93 4.53 -8.10
N ILE A 238 0.53 4.34 -6.84
CA ILE A 238 -0.81 4.70 -6.35
C ILE A 238 -0.99 6.23 -6.41
N THR A 239 -0.02 6.98 -5.90
CA THR A 239 -0.02 8.46 -5.95
C THR A 239 -0.16 9.00 -7.36
N ARG A 240 0.58 8.44 -8.33
CA ARG A 240 0.46 8.87 -9.73
C ARG A 240 -0.94 8.64 -10.27
N SER A 241 -1.56 7.50 -9.97
CA SER A 241 -2.94 7.19 -10.39
C SER A 241 -3.93 8.23 -9.86
N ILE A 242 -3.75 8.66 -8.60
CA ILE A 242 -4.57 9.67 -7.96
C ILE A 242 -4.35 11.03 -8.63
N LEU A 243 -3.10 11.53 -8.64
CA LEU A 243 -2.82 12.90 -9.08
C LEU A 243 -3.01 13.13 -10.57
N LYS A 244 -2.84 12.09 -11.39
CA LYS A 244 -2.97 12.16 -12.86
C LYS A 244 -4.32 11.64 -13.37
N ASP A 245 -5.24 11.30 -12.47
CA ASP A 245 -6.55 10.74 -12.82
C ASP A 245 -6.45 9.56 -13.81
N GLU A 246 -5.55 8.60 -13.55
CA GLU A 246 -5.25 7.55 -14.55
C GLU A 246 -6.34 6.46 -14.65
N HIS A 247 -7.25 6.37 -13.67
CA HIS A 247 -8.23 5.26 -13.54
C HIS A 247 -7.55 3.88 -13.57
N ALA A 248 -6.38 3.75 -12.95
CA ALA A 248 -5.64 2.50 -12.94
C ALA A 248 -6.26 1.47 -11.99
N VAL A 249 -6.21 0.19 -12.38
CA VAL A 249 -6.60 -0.92 -11.51
C VAL A 249 -5.42 -1.33 -10.64
N LEU A 250 -5.52 -1.13 -9.33
CA LEU A 250 -4.46 -1.41 -8.36
C LEU A 250 -5.01 -2.27 -7.20
N PRO A 251 -4.24 -3.25 -6.69
CA PRO A 251 -4.64 -4.03 -5.53
C PRO A 251 -4.27 -3.25 -4.27
N VAL A 252 -5.24 -2.50 -3.75
CA VAL A 252 -5.09 -1.59 -2.61
C VAL A 252 -6.05 -2.00 -1.50
N SER A 253 -5.75 -1.63 -0.27
CA SER A 253 -6.67 -1.86 0.86
C SER A 253 -7.87 -0.94 0.75
N VAL A 254 -9.04 -1.51 0.52
CA VAL A 254 -10.33 -0.83 0.35
C VAL A 254 -11.31 -1.22 1.45
N HIS A 255 -12.21 -0.32 1.83
CA HIS A 255 -13.29 -0.61 2.78
C HIS A 255 -14.43 -1.33 2.06
N LEU A 256 -14.76 -2.56 2.48
CA LEU A 256 -15.82 -3.35 1.88
C LEU A 256 -17.19 -2.94 2.42
N GLU A 257 -18.13 -2.79 1.48
CA GLU A 257 -19.52 -2.35 1.73
C GLU A 257 -20.54 -3.40 1.25
N GLY A 258 -20.10 -4.64 1.04
CA GLY A 258 -20.93 -5.76 0.62
C GLY A 258 -20.20 -6.78 -0.26
N GLN A 259 -19.07 -6.38 -0.86
CA GLN A 259 -18.23 -7.26 -1.67
C GLN A 259 -17.74 -8.45 -0.85
N TYR A 260 -17.63 -9.60 -1.49
CA TYR A 260 -17.26 -10.89 -0.88
C TYR A 260 -18.13 -11.24 0.33
N GLN A 261 -19.39 -10.78 0.33
CA GLN A 261 -20.36 -10.93 1.43
C GLN A 261 -19.86 -10.35 2.76
N ALA A 262 -18.97 -9.35 2.70
CA ALA A 262 -18.37 -8.72 3.85
C ALA A 262 -18.62 -7.21 3.88
N THR A 263 -18.85 -6.72 5.09
CA THR A 263 -19.00 -5.31 5.38
C THR A 263 -18.08 -4.91 6.54
N ASP A 264 -17.72 -3.63 6.55
CA ASP A 264 -16.99 -2.95 7.62
C ASP A 264 -15.61 -3.53 7.94
N VAL A 265 -14.87 -3.89 6.89
CA VAL A 265 -13.49 -4.36 6.94
C VAL A 265 -12.72 -3.68 5.82
N CYS A 266 -11.50 -3.21 6.10
CA CYS A 266 -10.57 -2.86 5.02
C CYS A 266 -9.72 -4.07 4.68
N ILE A 267 -9.56 -4.36 3.39
CA ILE A 267 -8.79 -5.50 2.88
C ILE A 267 -8.32 -5.21 1.45
N SER A 268 -7.24 -5.85 1.02
CA SER A 268 -6.73 -5.61 -0.32
C SER A 268 -7.58 -6.27 -1.40
N SER A 269 -8.05 -5.46 -2.34
CA SER A 269 -8.82 -5.87 -3.51
C SER A 269 -8.44 -5.00 -4.71
N PRO A 270 -8.58 -5.49 -5.96
CA PRO A 270 -8.34 -4.65 -7.11
C PRO A 270 -9.41 -3.56 -7.15
N ALA A 271 -8.96 -2.32 -7.34
CA ALA A 271 -9.84 -1.18 -7.38
C ALA A 271 -9.37 -0.19 -8.44
N ILE A 272 -10.32 0.52 -9.02
CA ILE A 272 -10.03 1.61 -9.97
C ILE A 272 -9.72 2.86 -9.16
N VAL A 273 -8.48 3.34 -9.25
CA VAL A 273 -7.95 4.46 -8.48
C VAL A 273 -7.75 5.67 -9.38
N ASN A 274 -8.31 6.81 -8.99
CA ASN A 274 -8.26 8.04 -9.78
C ASN A 274 -8.20 9.29 -8.87
N SER A 275 -8.45 10.49 -9.41
CA SER A 275 -8.33 11.74 -8.64
C SER A 275 -9.37 11.90 -7.54
N GLN A 276 -10.41 11.07 -7.52
CA GLN A 276 -11.42 11.00 -6.46
C GLN A 276 -11.12 9.87 -5.45
N GLY A 277 -10.01 9.14 -5.60
CA GLY A 277 -9.64 8.00 -4.78
C GLY A 277 -10.14 6.69 -5.37
N ILE A 278 -10.83 5.85 -4.58
CA ILE A 278 -11.42 4.60 -5.08
C ILE A 278 -12.71 4.88 -5.85
N ARG A 279 -12.67 4.77 -7.17
CA ARG A 279 -13.86 4.88 -8.02
C ARG A 279 -14.77 3.67 -7.88
N GLU A 280 -14.17 2.48 -7.88
CA GLU A 280 -14.88 1.21 -7.96
C GLU A 280 -13.99 0.08 -7.41
N ILE A 281 -14.57 -0.77 -6.57
CA ILE A 281 -13.93 -2.03 -6.15
C ILE A 281 -14.32 -3.09 -7.19
N ILE A 282 -13.33 -3.75 -7.78
CA ILE A 282 -13.54 -4.85 -8.70
C ILE A 282 -13.64 -6.13 -7.88
N GLU A 283 -14.87 -6.59 -7.64
CA GLU A 283 -15.13 -7.87 -6.99
C GLU A 283 -14.86 -9.00 -8.00
N MET A 284 -13.71 -9.67 -7.83
CA MET A 284 -13.30 -10.76 -8.72
C MET A 284 -14.09 -12.03 -8.37
N PRO A 285 -14.60 -12.79 -9.36
CA PRO A 285 -15.08 -14.14 -9.10
C PRO A 285 -13.95 -15.00 -8.55
N LEU A 286 -14.14 -15.60 -7.38
CA LEU A 286 -13.13 -16.46 -6.75
C LEU A 286 -13.57 -17.92 -6.87
N ASN A 287 -12.63 -18.84 -7.08
CA ASN A 287 -12.92 -20.28 -6.97
C ASN A 287 -13.12 -20.70 -5.50
N GLU A 288 -13.55 -21.93 -5.23
CA GLU A 288 -13.88 -22.38 -3.86
C GLU A 288 -12.71 -22.21 -2.87
N SER A 289 -11.48 -22.49 -3.28
CA SER A 289 -10.30 -22.33 -2.44
C SER A 289 -9.95 -20.86 -2.18
N GLU A 290 -10.04 -20.02 -3.21
CA GLU A 290 -9.80 -18.57 -3.10
C GLU A 290 -10.90 -17.88 -2.27
N GLN A 291 -12.15 -18.33 -2.37
CA GLN A 291 -13.25 -17.86 -1.53
C GLN A 291 -13.00 -18.16 -0.05
N GLN A 292 -12.53 -19.37 0.26
CA GLN A 292 -12.18 -19.72 1.64
C GLN A 292 -11.02 -18.87 2.17
N GLN A 293 -9.97 -18.66 1.36
CA GLN A 293 -8.84 -17.80 1.74
C GLN A 293 -9.26 -16.34 1.96
N MET A 294 -10.14 -15.81 1.10
CA MET A 294 -10.75 -14.48 1.28
C MET A 294 -11.52 -14.40 2.60
N TYR A 295 -12.35 -15.40 2.89
CA TYR A 295 -13.11 -15.48 4.15
C TYR A 295 -12.19 -15.49 5.37
N ASP A 296 -11.16 -16.34 5.38
CA ASP A 296 -10.22 -16.46 6.50
C ASP A 296 -9.46 -15.16 6.75
N SER A 297 -9.06 -14.48 5.66
CA SER A 297 -8.39 -13.18 5.73
C SER A 297 -9.30 -12.08 6.29
N ILE A 298 -10.57 -12.05 5.86
CA ILE A 298 -11.60 -11.15 6.40
C ILE A 298 -11.80 -11.39 7.91
N GLN A 299 -11.89 -12.65 8.36
CA GLN A 299 -12.07 -12.97 9.80
C GLN A 299 -10.86 -12.53 10.63
N THR A 300 -9.65 -12.76 10.11
CA THR A 300 -8.39 -12.33 10.74
C THR A 300 -8.39 -10.82 10.94
N LEU A 301 -8.69 -10.06 9.88
CA LEU A 301 -8.72 -8.60 9.93
C LEU A 301 -9.80 -8.06 10.85
N LYS A 302 -11.00 -8.65 10.84
CA LYS A 302 -12.10 -8.26 11.74
C LYS A 302 -11.74 -8.49 13.21
N THR A 303 -11.05 -9.59 13.51
CA THR A 303 -10.58 -9.88 14.88
C THR A 303 -9.56 -8.83 15.32
N MET A 304 -8.59 -8.50 14.47
CA MET A 304 -7.60 -7.44 14.77
C MET A 304 -8.25 -6.05 14.94
N GLN A 305 -9.24 -5.72 14.10
CA GLN A 305 -9.98 -4.45 14.17
C GLN A 305 -10.79 -4.34 15.46
N ALA A 306 -11.44 -5.42 15.91
CA ALA A 306 -12.21 -5.45 17.15
C ALA A 306 -11.31 -5.15 18.38
N GLN A 307 -10.08 -5.66 18.39
CA GLN A 307 -9.11 -5.43 19.47
C GLN A 307 -8.60 -3.98 19.58
N LEU A 308 -8.91 -3.11 18.62
CA LEU A 308 -8.63 -1.67 18.66
C LEU A 308 -9.81 -0.82 19.16
N GLN A 309 -10.99 -1.42 19.28
CA GLN A 309 -12.20 -0.75 19.78
C GLN A 309 -12.35 -0.88 21.30
N GLU A 310 -11.60 -1.81 21.91
CA GLU A 310 -11.43 -1.99 23.36
C GLU A 310 -10.32 -1.09 23.93
#